data_AF-A0A3B9ELQ4-F1
#
_entry.id   AF-A0A3B9ELQ4-F1
#
_cell.length_a   1.000
_cell.length_b   1.000
_cell.length_c   1.000
_cell.angle_alpha   90.00
_cell.angle_beta   90.00
_cell.angle_gamma   90.00
#
_symmetry.space_group_name_H-M   'P 1'
#
loop_
_entity.id
_entity.type
_entity.pdbx_description
1 polymer ?
#
loop_
_entity_poly.entity_id
_entity_poly.type
_entity_poly.pdbx_seq_one_letter_code
_entity_poly.pdbx_strand_id
1 'polypeptide(L)'
;MPISRIFRAVVLAAAISVLTLPSFVQAAGAPAIRAVDLVAHRAVYEITLNQSREGVGPTAARGLMAYSFSDACESWIVNNRIVMDVLFGEETPVRTDWTFNSWESKDSREYGYKLVHKRNGHLAEELMGKANLDAKGGTAEFTGETART
;
A
#
# COMPACT_ATOMS: atom_id res chain seq x y z
N MET A 1 69.06 -21.55 2.21
CA MET A 1 70.42 -21.46 1.63
C MET A 1 70.44 -22.37 0.40
N PRO A 2 70.88 -21.93 -0.80
CA PRO A 2 70.72 -20.61 -1.42
C PRO A 2 70.43 -20.72 -2.96
N ILE A 3 70.58 -19.59 -3.68
CA ILE A 3 70.91 -19.45 -5.13
C ILE A 3 69.71 -19.62 -6.09
N SER A 4 69.01 -18.56 -6.51
CA SER A 4 69.38 -17.48 -7.45
C SER A 4 69.74 -17.95 -8.87
N ARG A 5 69.04 -17.42 -9.89
CA ARG A 5 69.66 -16.66 -10.98
C ARG A 5 68.62 -16.11 -11.96
N ILE A 6 68.85 -14.85 -12.29
CA ILE A 6 68.08 -13.94 -13.12
C ILE A 6 68.52 -14.14 -14.58
N PHE A 7 67.58 -14.15 -15.52
CA PHE A 7 67.85 -13.77 -16.90
C PHE A 7 66.86 -12.68 -17.31
N ARG A 8 67.39 -11.46 -17.49
CA ARG A 8 66.71 -10.34 -18.13
C ARG A 8 66.90 -10.49 -19.65
N ALA A 9 65.81 -10.47 -20.40
CA ALA A 9 65.82 -10.13 -21.82
C ALA A 9 64.82 -8.98 -22.04
N VAL A 10 65.37 -7.84 -22.45
CA VAL A 10 64.68 -6.68 -23.03
C VAL A 10 64.74 -6.93 -24.56
N VAL A 11 63.78 -6.69 -25.45
CA VAL A 11 63.07 -5.47 -25.87
C VAL A 11 62.08 -5.95 -26.96
N LEU A 12 60.88 -5.37 -27.09
CA LEU A 12 60.37 -4.71 -28.30
C LEU A 12 58.94 -4.22 -28.07
N ALA A 13 58.80 -2.90 -27.95
CA ALA A 13 57.52 -2.21 -27.88
C ALA A 13 56.90 -2.13 -29.28
N ALA A 14 55.75 -2.77 -29.48
CA ALA A 14 54.88 -2.53 -30.62
C ALA A 14 53.74 -1.61 -30.16
N ALA A 15 53.69 -0.40 -30.72
CA ALA A 15 52.63 0.57 -30.47
C ALA A 15 51.31 0.06 -31.07
N ILE A 16 50.35 -0.29 -30.21
CA ILE A 16 48.98 -0.63 -30.62
C ILE A 16 48.17 0.66 -30.59
N SER A 17 47.82 1.17 -31.77
CA SER A 17 46.86 2.27 -31.93
C SER A 17 45.47 1.79 -31.51
N VAL A 18 45.02 2.21 -30.32
CA VAL A 18 43.66 1.95 -29.84
C VAL A 18 42.70 2.90 -30.55
N LEU A 19 41.94 2.38 -31.53
CA LEU A 19 40.76 3.07 -32.06
C LEU A 19 39.66 3.03 -31.00
N THR A 20 39.42 4.15 -30.30
CA THR A 20 38.29 4.29 -29.38
C THR A 20 37.01 4.53 -30.17
N LEU A 21 36.25 3.47 -30.44
CA LEU A 21 34.87 3.57 -30.89
C LEU A 21 34.00 4.12 -29.73
N PRO A 22 33.23 5.20 -29.91
CA PRO A 22 32.30 5.64 -28.88
C PRO A 22 31.18 4.62 -28.75
N SER A 23 31.15 3.90 -27.62
CA SER A 23 30.01 3.08 -27.22
C SER A 23 28.81 3.99 -27.00
N PHE A 24 27.87 4.01 -27.94
CA PHE A 24 26.54 4.55 -27.71
C PHE A 24 25.83 3.64 -26.71
N VAL A 25 25.95 3.97 -25.42
CA VAL A 25 25.09 3.40 -24.39
C VAL A 25 23.70 4.00 -24.61
N GLN A 26 22.87 3.29 -25.36
CA GLN A 26 21.46 3.60 -25.46
C GLN A 26 20.84 3.28 -24.10
N ALA A 27 20.71 4.30 -23.25
CA ALA A 27 19.93 4.21 -22.04
C ALA A 27 18.49 3.85 -22.48
N ALA A 28 18.10 2.59 -22.29
CA ALA A 28 16.72 2.19 -22.38
C ALA A 28 15.98 2.95 -21.27
N GLY A 29 15.39 4.10 -21.62
CA GLY A 29 14.53 4.85 -20.71
C GLY A 29 13.45 3.90 -20.22
N ALA A 30 13.36 3.74 -18.90
CA ALA A 30 12.25 3.02 -18.29
C ALA A 30 10.93 3.61 -18.86
N PRO A 31 9.93 2.78 -19.17
CA PRO A 31 8.66 3.29 -19.67
C PRO A 31 8.14 4.32 -18.67
N ALA A 32 7.87 5.54 -19.15
CA ALA A 32 7.19 6.54 -18.35
C ALA A 32 5.85 5.93 -17.92
N ILE A 33 5.70 5.67 -16.62
CA ILE A 33 4.42 5.28 -16.05
C ILE A 33 3.48 6.43 -16.35
N ARG A 34 2.56 6.24 -17.29
CA ARG A 34 1.50 7.21 -17.54
C ARG A 34 0.71 7.32 -16.24
N ALA A 35 0.61 8.52 -15.71
CA ALA A 35 -0.27 8.82 -14.61
C ALA A 35 -1.66 8.29 -14.99
N VAL A 36 -2.19 7.37 -14.17
CA VAL A 36 -3.56 6.90 -14.32
C VAL A 36 -4.44 7.98 -13.70
N ASP A 37 -5.31 8.58 -14.50
CA ASP A 37 -6.28 9.56 -14.01
C ASP A 37 -7.36 8.81 -13.23
N LEU A 38 -7.31 8.92 -11.90
CA LEU A 38 -8.34 8.40 -11.03
C LEU A 38 -9.58 9.30 -11.13
N VAL A 39 -10.69 8.75 -11.63
CA VAL A 39 -11.94 9.49 -11.75
C VAL A 39 -12.70 9.45 -10.43
N ALA A 40 -13.13 10.62 -9.96
CA ALA A 40 -14.02 10.75 -8.82
C ALA A 40 -15.33 9.99 -9.07
N HIS A 41 -15.73 9.14 -8.12
CA HIS A 41 -16.95 8.33 -8.27
C HIS A 41 -17.51 7.91 -6.91
N ARG A 42 -18.74 7.39 -6.95
CA ARG A 42 -19.44 6.81 -5.81
C ARG A 42 -20.04 5.49 -6.22
N ALA A 43 -19.96 4.50 -5.35
CA ALA A 43 -20.48 3.17 -5.59
C ALA A 43 -21.15 2.63 -4.33
N VAL A 44 -22.17 1.80 -4.52
CA VAL A 44 -22.79 1.01 -3.46
C VAL A 44 -22.72 -0.44 -3.87
N TYR A 45 -22.24 -1.29 -2.97
CA TYR A 45 -22.06 -2.72 -3.19
C TYR A 45 -22.92 -3.50 -2.21
N GLU A 46 -23.55 -4.55 -2.70
CA GLU A 46 -24.09 -5.62 -1.86
C GLU A 46 -22.98 -6.62 -1.51
N ILE A 47 -22.95 -7.04 -0.25
CA ILE A 47 -22.01 -8.02 0.26
C ILE A 47 -22.81 -9.24 0.69
N THR A 48 -22.43 -10.42 0.21
CA THR A 48 -23.01 -11.72 0.59
C THR A 48 -21.91 -12.73 0.88
N LEU A 49 -22.15 -13.65 1.82
CA LEU A 49 -21.24 -14.76 2.08
C LEU A 49 -21.21 -15.74 0.90
N ASN A 50 -20.04 -15.89 0.26
CA ASN A 50 -19.84 -16.88 -0.79
C ASN A 50 -19.48 -18.26 -0.21
N GLN A 51 -18.49 -18.29 0.68
CA GLN A 51 -17.99 -19.53 1.30
C GLN A 51 -17.55 -19.25 2.73
N SER A 52 -17.59 -20.30 3.57
CA SER A 52 -17.15 -20.25 4.96
C SER A 52 -16.47 -21.54 5.36
N ARG A 53 -15.53 -21.46 6.29
CA ARG A 53 -14.85 -22.63 6.83
C ARG A 53 -15.75 -23.29 7.88
N GLU A 54 -16.03 -24.57 7.69
CA GLU A 54 -16.82 -25.36 8.63
C GLU A 54 -16.26 -25.28 10.06
N GLY A 55 -17.17 -25.14 11.03
CA GLY A 55 -16.88 -25.16 12.47
C GLY A 55 -16.27 -23.90 13.06
N VAL A 56 -15.79 -22.95 12.25
CA VAL A 56 -15.08 -21.75 12.77
C VAL A 56 -15.52 -20.44 12.10
N GLY A 57 -16.04 -20.50 10.88
CA GLY A 57 -16.47 -19.32 10.13
C GLY A 57 -17.93 -18.93 10.35
N PRO A 58 -18.36 -17.77 9.83
CA PRO A 58 -19.75 -17.37 9.86
C PRO A 58 -20.63 -18.33 9.05
N THR A 59 -21.86 -18.58 9.50
CA THR A 59 -22.85 -19.38 8.77
C THR A 59 -23.60 -18.55 7.73
N ALA A 60 -23.69 -17.24 7.94
CA ALA A 60 -24.25 -16.30 6.98
C ALA A 60 -23.65 -14.91 7.20
N ALA A 61 -23.51 -14.13 6.12
CA ALA A 61 -23.16 -12.73 6.19
C ALA A 61 -23.84 -11.99 5.04
N ARG A 62 -24.42 -10.83 5.35
CA ARG A 62 -25.02 -9.93 4.36
C ARG A 62 -24.80 -8.48 4.76
N GLY A 63 -24.71 -7.58 3.80
CA GLY A 63 -24.58 -6.16 4.09
C GLY A 63 -24.43 -5.29 2.88
N LEU A 64 -24.12 -4.03 3.14
CA LEU A 64 -23.89 -3.02 2.12
C LEU A 64 -22.58 -2.29 2.40
N MET A 65 -21.88 -1.93 1.33
CA MET A 65 -20.75 -1.00 1.36
C MET A 65 -21.11 0.23 0.52
N ALA A 66 -20.96 1.41 1.09
CA ALA A 66 -20.97 2.67 0.36
C ALA A 66 -19.55 3.21 0.28
N TYR A 67 -19.06 3.40 -0.94
CA TYR A 67 -17.72 3.90 -1.23
C TYR A 67 -17.80 5.22 -2.01
N SER A 68 -16.91 6.14 -1.69
CA SER A 68 -16.67 7.36 -2.47
C SER A 68 -15.20 7.64 -2.59
N PHE A 69 -14.79 8.04 -3.79
CA PHE A 69 -13.49 8.59 -4.09
C PHE A 69 -13.70 9.97 -4.69
N SER A 70 -13.07 10.98 -4.11
CA SER A 70 -13.18 12.37 -4.54
C SER A 70 -11.81 12.95 -4.85
N ASP A 71 -11.77 13.72 -5.94
CA ASP A 71 -10.65 14.56 -6.29
C ASP A 71 -10.86 15.95 -5.69
N ALA A 72 -10.07 16.33 -4.69
CA ALA A 72 -10.00 17.68 -4.16
C ALA A 72 -8.70 18.36 -4.62
N CYS A 73 -8.65 19.70 -4.49
CA CYS A 73 -7.56 20.51 -5.06
C CYS A 73 -6.17 20.06 -4.60
N GLU A 74 -6.00 19.73 -3.32
CA GLU A 74 -4.71 19.38 -2.71
C GLU A 74 -4.62 17.90 -2.30
N SER A 75 -5.73 17.17 -2.37
CA SER A 75 -5.80 15.80 -1.87
C SER A 75 -6.80 14.91 -2.59
N TRP A 76 -6.57 13.62 -2.52
CA TRP A 76 -7.58 12.60 -2.77
C TRP A 76 -8.32 12.31 -1.47
N ILE A 77 -9.63 12.12 -1.53
CA ILE A 77 -10.45 11.78 -0.36
C ILE A 77 -11.17 10.45 -0.61
N VAL A 78 -11.07 9.53 0.34
CA VAL A 78 -11.83 8.28 0.35
C VAL A 78 -12.76 8.28 1.56
N ASN A 79 -14.03 7.95 1.33
CA ASN A 79 -14.94 7.56 2.41
C ASN A 79 -15.53 6.20 2.09
N ASN A 80 -15.49 5.29 3.05
CA ASN A 80 -16.00 3.94 2.94
C ASN A 80 -16.80 3.62 4.20
N ARG A 81 -18.05 3.18 4.03
CA ARG A 81 -18.88 2.68 5.13
C ARG A 81 -19.43 1.31 4.79
N ILE A 82 -19.18 0.34 5.65
CA ILE A 82 -19.61 -1.04 5.51
C ILE A 82 -20.53 -1.37 6.69
N VAL A 83 -21.76 -1.78 6.42
CA VAL A 83 -22.70 -2.26 7.44
C VAL A 83 -23.09 -3.68 7.10
N MET A 84 -22.84 -4.61 8.03
CA MET A 84 -23.09 -6.03 7.85
C MET A 84 -23.81 -6.65 9.04
N ASP A 85 -24.59 -7.68 8.76
CA ASP A 85 -25.12 -8.63 9.73
C ASP A 85 -24.41 -9.97 9.51
N VAL A 86 -23.72 -10.48 10.53
CA VAL A 86 -22.91 -11.70 10.45
C VAL A 86 -23.39 -12.71 11.49
N LEU A 87 -23.72 -13.93 11.06
CA LEU A 87 -24.13 -15.03 11.94
C LEU A 87 -22.98 -16.03 12.11
N PHE A 88 -22.73 -16.48 13.34
CA PHE A 88 -21.65 -17.43 13.70
C PHE A 88 -22.20 -18.72 14.35
N GLY A 89 -23.23 -19.32 13.74
CA GLY A 89 -23.90 -20.51 14.30
C GLY A 89 -24.90 -20.24 15.43
N GLU A 90 -24.90 -19.03 16.00
CA GLU A 90 -25.95 -18.54 16.91
C GLU A 90 -27.23 -18.11 16.15
N GLU A 91 -28.34 -17.96 16.89
CA GLU A 91 -29.62 -17.48 16.32
C GLU A 91 -29.61 -15.98 15.99
N THR A 92 -28.79 -15.16 16.67
CA THR A 92 -28.78 -13.70 16.51
C THR A 92 -27.55 -13.22 15.73
N PRO A 93 -27.72 -12.44 14.65
CA PRO A 93 -26.59 -11.85 13.94
C PRO A 93 -25.88 -10.79 14.78
N VAL A 94 -24.56 -10.76 14.63
CA VAL A 94 -23.72 -9.64 15.05
C VAL A 94 -23.78 -8.57 13.97
N ARG A 95 -24.30 -7.40 14.31
CA ARG A 95 -24.25 -6.21 13.45
C ARG A 95 -22.88 -5.57 13.56
N THR A 96 -22.20 -5.35 12.45
CA THR A 96 -20.98 -4.54 12.37
C THR A 96 -21.20 -3.30 11.51
N ASP A 97 -20.61 -2.18 11.92
CA ASP A 97 -20.62 -0.91 11.17
C ASP A 97 -19.18 -0.37 11.19
N TRP A 98 -18.54 -0.41 10.03
CA TRP A 98 -17.18 0.06 9.80
C TRP A 98 -17.25 1.33 8.98
N THR A 99 -16.72 2.43 9.51
CA THR A 99 -16.56 3.68 8.77
C THR A 99 -15.07 4.01 8.68
N PHE A 100 -14.57 4.12 7.46
CA PHE A 100 -13.19 4.46 7.15
C PHE A 100 -13.16 5.69 6.24
N ASN A 101 -12.49 6.74 6.70
CA ASN A 101 -12.27 7.95 5.93
C ASN A 101 -10.77 8.22 5.84
N SER A 102 -10.27 8.58 4.67
CA SER A 102 -8.88 8.97 4.49
C SER A 102 -8.73 10.12 3.50
N TRP A 103 -7.57 10.76 3.61
CA TRP A 103 -7.10 11.72 2.62
C TRP A 103 -5.61 11.46 2.32
N GLU A 104 -5.21 11.73 1.09
CA GLU A 104 -3.82 11.62 0.63
C GLU A 104 -3.46 12.89 -0.16
N SER A 105 -2.35 13.54 0.15
CA SER A 105 -1.92 14.73 -0.60
C SER A 105 -1.56 14.37 -2.05
N LYS A 106 -1.80 15.30 -2.98
CA LYS A 106 -1.50 15.09 -4.41
C LYS A 106 -0.02 14.91 -4.73
N ASP A 107 0.86 15.37 -3.84
CA ASP A 107 2.29 15.16 -3.93
C ASP A 107 2.76 13.86 -3.24
N SER A 108 1.82 13.04 -2.75
CA SER A 108 2.05 11.76 -2.08
C SER A 108 2.97 11.84 -0.85
N ARG A 109 3.00 12.99 -0.18
CA ARG A 109 3.81 13.20 1.03
C ARG A 109 3.05 13.04 2.32
N GLU A 110 1.75 13.23 2.32
CA GLU A 110 0.94 13.20 3.53
C GLU A 110 -0.26 12.28 3.36
N TYR A 111 -0.54 11.50 4.39
CA TYR A 111 -1.69 10.62 4.45
C TYR A 111 -2.33 10.69 5.81
N GLY A 112 -3.66 10.79 5.87
CA GLY A 112 -4.41 10.77 7.11
C GLY A 112 -5.61 9.84 7.02
N TYR A 113 -5.95 9.18 8.12
CA TYR A 113 -7.13 8.33 8.18
C TYR A 113 -7.83 8.37 9.54
N LYS A 114 -9.13 8.02 9.52
CA LYS A 114 -9.94 7.69 10.68
C LYS A 114 -10.72 6.42 10.39
N LEU A 115 -10.66 5.48 11.33
CA LEU A 115 -11.45 4.26 11.36
C LEU A 115 -12.33 4.27 12.60
N VAL A 116 -13.61 3.98 12.43
CA VAL A 116 -14.55 3.70 13.52
C VAL A 116 -15.23 2.37 13.23
N HIS A 117 -15.11 1.44 14.15
CA HIS A 117 -15.79 0.16 14.11
C HIS A 117 -16.74 0.04 15.29
N LYS A 118 -18.02 -0.19 14.98
CA LYS A 118 -19.05 -0.49 15.97
C LYS A 118 -19.53 -1.92 15.82
N ARG A 119 -19.76 -2.58 16.94
CA ARG A 119 -20.38 -3.91 17.05
C ARG A 119 -21.66 -3.79 17.85
N ASN A 120 -22.78 -4.21 17.26
CA ASN A 120 -24.12 -4.08 17.84
C ASN A 120 -24.43 -2.65 18.34
N GLY A 121 -23.95 -1.64 17.60
CA GLY A 121 -24.11 -0.22 17.94
C GLY A 121 -23.10 0.33 18.96
N HIS A 122 -22.34 -0.52 19.65
CA HIS A 122 -21.32 -0.13 20.61
C HIS A 122 -19.97 0.07 19.93
N LEU A 123 -19.20 1.07 20.37
CA LEU A 123 -17.84 1.30 19.88
C LEU A 123 -16.96 0.10 20.25
N ALA A 124 -16.40 -0.55 19.24
CA ALA A 124 -15.45 -1.65 19.40
C ALA A 124 -14.01 -1.16 19.19
N GLU A 125 -13.81 -0.27 18.22
CA GLU A 125 -12.51 0.30 17.91
C GLU A 125 -12.65 1.68 17.29
N GLU A 126 -11.79 2.60 17.70
CA GLU A 126 -11.56 3.88 17.03
C GLU A 126 -10.07 4.09 16.85
N LEU A 127 -9.64 4.35 15.62
CA LEU A 127 -8.25 4.59 15.26
C LEU A 127 -8.15 5.84 14.38
N MET A 128 -7.18 6.68 14.67
CA MET A 128 -6.84 7.85 13.88
C MET A 128 -5.35 7.88 13.68
N GLY A 129 -4.90 8.13 12.45
CA GLY A 129 -3.48 8.16 12.16
C GLY A 129 -3.11 9.15 11.07
N LYS A 130 -1.83 9.50 11.06
CA LYS A 130 -1.18 10.33 10.06
C LYS A 130 0.16 9.73 9.68
N ALA A 131 0.52 9.86 8.41
CA ALA A 131 1.83 9.51 7.91
C ALA A 131 2.39 10.67 7.08
N ASN A 132 3.70 10.88 7.17
CA ASN A 132 4.44 11.87 6.41
C ASN A 132 5.63 11.19 5.73
N LEU A 133 5.90 11.54 4.49
CA LEU A 133 7.01 11.03 3.69
C LEU A 133 7.96 12.17 3.35
N ASP A 134 9.23 12.03 3.73
CA ASP A 134 10.32 12.92 3.36
C ASP A 134 11.37 12.20 2.51
N ALA A 135 12.46 12.90 2.16
CA ALA A 135 13.53 12.35 1.32
C ALA A 135 14.34 11.23 1.99
N LYS A 136 14.24 11.06 3.31
CA LYS A 136 14.98 10.08 4.12
C LYS A 136 14.11 8.90 4.53
N GLY A 137 12.79 9.02 4.45
CA GLY A 137 11.84 7.94 4.74
C GLY A 137 10.47 8.47 5.18
N GLY A 138 9.60 7.55 5.60
CA GLY A 138 8.28 7.89 6.10
C GLY A 138 8.17 7.72 7.62
N THR A 139 7.43 8.62 8.28
CA THR A 139 7.00 8.47 9.67
C THR A 139 5.49 8.26 9.72
N ALA A 140 5.02 7.47 10.68
CA ALA A 140 3.60 7.25 10.92
C ALA A 140 3.32 7.28 12.41
N GLU A 141 2.24 7.97 12.77
CA GLU A 141 1.75 8.07 14.13
C GLU A 141 0.26 7.75 14.13
N PHE A 142 -0.19 7.03 15.14
CA PHE A 142 -1.59 6.73 15.32
C PHE A 142 -1.97 6.75 16.79
N THR A 143 -3.25 7.03 17.02
CA THR A 143 -3.90 6.98 18.32
C THR A 143 -5.18 6.18 18.17
N GLY A 144 -5.61 5.52 19.23
CA GLY A 144 -6.85 4.79 19.18
C GLY A 144 -7.16 4.05 20.46
N GLU A 145 -8.40 3.61 20.53
CA GLU A 145 -8.92 2.77 21.59
C GLU A 145 -9.52 1.51 20.96
N THR A 146 -9.13 0.36 21.48
CA THR A 146 -9.77 -0.92 21.18
C THR A 146 -10.45 -1.38 22.47
N ALA A 147 -11.74 -1.69 22.40
CA ALA A 147 -12.46 -2.24 23.54
C ALA A 147 -11.77 -3.53 23.99
N ARG A 148 -11.34 -3.58 25.26
CA ARG A 148 -10.79 -4.80 25.85
C ARG A 148 -11.92 -5.78 26.11
N THR A 149 -11.89 -6.92 25.44
CA THR A 149 -12.77 -8.08 25.70
C THR A 149 -12.23 -8.95 26.81
#